data_AF-A0A6N8TA06-F1
#
_entry.id   AF-A0A6N8TA06-F1
#
_cell.length_a   1.000
_cell.length_b   1.000
_cell.length_c   1.000
_cell.angle_alpha   90.00
_cell.angle_beta   90.00
_cell.angle_gamma   90.00
#
_symmetry.space_group_name_H-M   'P 1'
#
loop_
_entity.id
_entity.type
_entity.pdbx_description
1 polymer ?
#
loop_
_entity_poly.entity_id
_entity_poly.type
_entity_poly.pdbx_seq_one_letter_code
_entity_poly.pdbx_strand_id
1 'polypeptide(L)'
;MTTDKFTISLLAAVLSLLPASPGRADAPPPVPSAWADHAQSRALEELLYRASQGGDKGELSAAHARIASQDLPAIERIRDLIARNDTAALQRLSLGMTACHHAGMAIRLLILDVYETDRAEDGRAVTVPAEEAGRFADHMSRCELISHKPGIRRLIGAS
;
A
#
# COMPACT_ATOMS: atom_id res chain seq x y z
N MET A 1 14.87 12.48 -4.40
CA MET A 1 13.39 12.51 -4.48
C MET A 1 12.92 12.71 -3.06
N THR A 2 12.28 13.83 -2.73
CA THR A 2 11.71 14.02 -1.39
C THR A 2 10.48 13.13 -1.27
N THR A 3 10.55 12.13 -0.38
CA THR A 3 9.39 11.43 0.21
C THR A 3 8.64 12.43 1.10
N ASP A 4 8.09 13.48 0.49
CA ASP A 4 7.08 14.31 1.11
C ASP A 4 5.85 13.41 1.33
N LYS A 5 5.29 13.38 2.55
CA LYS A 5 3.87 13.27 3.02
C LYS A 5 2.72 12.77 2.10
N PHE A 6 3.00 12.30 0.89
CA PHE A 6 2.11 12.08 -0.23
C PHE A 6 1.64 10.62 -0.30
N THR A 7 2.48 9.67 0.09
CA THR A 7 2.15 8.24 0.27
C THR A 7 0.97 8.04 1.22
N ILE A 8 0.93 8.83 2.30
CA ILE A 8 -0.12 8.86 3.33
C ILE A 8 -1.45 9.40 2.77
N SER A 9 -1.38 10.45 1.95
CA SER A 9 -2.55 11.07 1.32
C SER A 9 -3.18 10.19 0.24
N LEU A 10 -2.38 9.36 -0.43
CA LEU A 10 -2.84 8.48 -1.51
C LEU A 10 -3.84 7.42 -1.01
N LEU A 11 -3.52 6.76 0.10
CA LEU A 11 -4.38 5.73 0.68
C LEU A 11 -5.68 6.34 1.20
N ALA A 12 -5.60 7.50 1.86
CA ALA A 12 -6.77 8.22 2.37
C ALA A 12 -7.70 8.67 1.22
N ALA A 13 -7.16 9.26 0.17
CA ALA A 13 -7.95 9.77 -0.96
C ALA A 13 -8.73 8.67 -1.70
N VAL A 14 -8.15 7.48 -1.86
CA VAL A 14 -8.83 6.34 -2.50
C VAL A 14 -9.93 5.74 -1.60
N LEU A 15 -9.75 5.79 -0.28
CA LEU A 15 -10.66 5.20 0.72
C LEU A 15 -11.83 6.12 1.12
N SER A 16 -11.69 7.44 1.00
CA SER A 16 -12.68 8.42 1.49
C SER A 16 -13.80 8.80 0.50
N LEU A 17 -13.82 8.22 -0.71
CA LEU A 17 -14.79 8.60 -1.74
C LEU A 17 -16.14 7.87 -1.59
N LEU A 18 -17.15 8.61 -1.12
CA LEU A 18 -18.57 8.21 -1.16
C LEU A 18 -19.10 8.17 -2.61
N PRO A 19 -20.11 7.34 -2.90
CA PRO A 19 -20.63 7.21 -4.25
C PRO A 19 -21.39 8.46 -4.71
N ALA A 20 -20.88 9.14 -5.73
CA ALA A 20 -21.66 10.08 -6.54
C ALA A 20 -21.94 9.46 -7.93
N SER A 21 -23.08 9.85 -8.50
CA SER A 21 -23.79 9.27 -9.65
C SER A 21 -22.94 8.87 -10.87
N PRO A 22 -23.40 7.87 -11.67
CA PRO A 22 -22.64 7.34 -12.80
C PRO A 22 -22.60 8.32 -13.98
N GLY A 23 -21.53 9.09 -14.07
CA GLY A 23 -21.11 9.75 -15.31
C GLY A 23 -20.43 8.76 -16.25
N ARG A 24 -20.68 8.94 -17.56
CA ARG A 24 -20.18 8.18 -18.74
C ARG A 24 -18.84 7.45 -18.48
N ALA A 25 -18.85 6.13 -18.70
CA ALA A 25 -17.81 5.21 -18.27
C ALA A 25 -16.65 5.10 -19.27
N ASP A 26 -15.56 5.81 -19.01
CA ASP A 26 -14.24 5.33 -19.40
C ASP A 26 -13.87 4.14 -18.49
N ALA A 27 -13.16 3.15 -19.04
CA ALA A 27 -12.73 1.98 -18.29
C ALA A 27 -11.87 2.40 -17.08
N PRO A 28 -12.04 1.76 -15.90
CA PRO A 28 -11.21 2.05 -14.75
C PRO A 28 -9.73 1.82 -15.10
N PRO A 29 -8.80 2.61 -14.54
CA PRO A 29 -7.39 2.35 -14.71
C PRO A 29 -7.07 0.93 -14.20
N PRO A 30 -6.23 0.15 -14.92
CA PRO A 30 -5.93 -1.21 -14.53
C PRO A 30 -5.15 -1.23 -13.21
N VAL A 31 -5.66 -1.98 -12.23
CA VAL A 31 -5.01 -2.26 -10.96
C VAL A 31 -4.07 -3.45 -11.12
N PRO A 32 -2.82 -3.38 -10.65
CA PRO A 32 -1.92 -4.52 -10.71
C PRO A 32 -2.47 -5.73 -9.94
N SER A 33 -2.56 -6.89 -10.60
CA SER A 33 -3.06 -8.13 -9.99
C SER A 33 -2.17 -8.60 -8.82
N ALA A 34 -0.88 -8.28 -8.85
CA ALA A 34 0.05 -8.53 -7.76
C ALA A 34 -0.38 -7.86 -6.44
N TRP A 35 -1.18 -6.79 -6.49
CA TRP A 35 -1.72 -6.16 -5.28
C TRP A 35 -2.80 -7.02 -4.63
N ALA A 36 -3.49 -7.88 -5.38
CA ALA A 36 -4.48 -8.80 -4.83
C ALA A 36 -3.85 -10.05 -4.19
N ASP A 37 -2.55 -10.29 -4.39
CA ASP A 37 -1.89 -11.49 -3.91
C ASP A 37 -1.68 -11.44 -2.39
N HIS A 38 -2.50 -12.22 -1.70
CA HIS A 38 -2.44 -12.41 -0.26
C HIS A 38 -1.05 -12.90 0.20
N ALA A 39 -0.50 -13.93 -0.45
CA ALA A 39 0.76 -14.54 -0.03
C ALA A 39 1.93 -13.56 -0.20
N GLN A 40 1.93 -12.81 -1.31
CA GLN A 40 2.91 -11.75 -1.52
C GLN A 40 2.78 -10.65 -0.46
N SER A 41 1.56 -10.21 -0.14
CA SER A 41 1.32 -9.18 0.88
C SER A 41 1.80 -9.63 2.26
N ARG A 42 1.64 -10.91 2.60
CA ARG A 42 2.18 -11.51 3.84
C ARG A 42 3.70 -11.56 3.88
N ALA A 43 4.34 -11.97 2.78
CA ALA A 43 5.79 -12.00 2.70
C ALA A 43 6.40 -10.59 2.85
N LEU A 44 5.74 -9.56 2.31
CA LEU A 44 6.14 -8.17 2.47
C LEU A 44 5.95 -7.67 3.91
N GLU A 45 4.86 -8.06 4.58
CA GLU A 45 4.64 -7.75 6.01
C GLU A 45 5.74 -8.37 6.89
N GLU A 46 6.07 -9.65 6.69
CA GLU A 46 7.12 -10.33 7.43
C GLU A 46 8.49 -9.68 7.22
N LEU A 47 8.80 -9.31 5.98
CA LEU A 47 10.03 -8.61 5.64
C LEU A 47 10.10 -7.25 6.34
N LEU A 48 9.02 -6.46 6.29
CA LEU A 48 8.97 -5.14 6.93
C LEU A 48 9.08 -5.25 8.46
N TYR A 49 8.41 -6.25 9.05
CA TYR A 49 8.55 -6.56 10.48
C TYR A 49 10.00 -6.91 10.83
N ARG A 50 10.64 -7.84 10.12
CA ARG A 50 12.06 -8.19 10.38
C ARG A 50 12.97 -6.97 10.28
N ALA A 51 12.80 -6.14 9.25
CA ALA A 51 13.59 -4.92 9.09
C ALA A 51 13.42 -3.95 10.28
N SER A 52 12.20 -3.77 10.79
CA SER A 52 11.93 -2.96 11.98
C SER A 52 12.57 -3.50 13.27
N GLN A 53 12.82 -4.81 13.35
CA GLN A 53 13.49 -5.46 14.47
C GLN A 53 15.04 -5.44 14.34
N GLY A 54 15.58 -4.65 13.40
CA GLY A 54 17.02 -4.62 13.12
C GLY A 54 17.51 -5.74 12.21
N GLY A 55 16.61 -6.38 11.46
CA GLY A 55 16.94 -7.39 10.45
C GLY A 55 17.69 -6.82 9.23
N ASP A 56 18.04 -7.71 8.30
CA ASP A 56 18.86 -7.37 7.12
C ASP A 56 18.18 -6.32 6.22
N LYS A 57 18.77 -5.11 6.18
CA LYS A 57 18.34 -4.00 5.33
C LYS A 57 18.55 -4.28 3.83
N GLY A 58 19.39 -5.25 3.47
CA GLY A 58 19.60 -5.71 2.11
C GLY A 58 18.34 -6.28 1.48
N GLU A 59 17.57 -7.09 2.23
CA GLU A 59 16.28 -7.61 1.77
C GLU A 59 15.26 -6.48 1.56
N LEU A 60 15.22 -5.51 2.47
CA LEU A 60 14.34 -4.33 2.35
C LEU A 60 14.69 -3.50 1.11
N SER A 61 15.98 -3.27 0.87
CA SER A 61 16.49 -2.58 -0.32
C SER A 61 16.11 -3.31 -1.62
N ALA A 62 16.23 -4.64 -1.65
CA ALA A 62 15.84 -5.44 -2.82
C ALA A 62 14.33 -5.41 -3.05
N ALA A 63 13.52 -5.50 -1.98
CA ALA A 63 12.08 -5.39 -2.05
C ALA A 63 11.65 -4.00 -2.54
N HIS A 64 12.28 -2.93 -2.03
CA HIS A 64 12.08 -1.57 -2.49
C HIS A 64 12.32 -1.43 -3.99
N ALA A 65 13.49 -1.85 -4.49
CA ALA A 65 13.84 -1.75 -5.90
C ALA A 65 12.83 -2.51 -6.80
N ARG A 66 12.40 -3.70 -6.38
CA ARG A 66 11.39 -4.49 -7.10
C ARG A 66 10.04 -3.78 -7.12
N ILE A 67 9.54 -3.34 -5.98
CA ILE A 67 8.26 -2.60 -5.88
C ILE A 67 8.32 -1.33 -6.72
N ALA A 68 9.42 -0.56 -6.62
CA ALA A 68 9.60 0.64 -7.42
C ALA A 68 9.50 0.32 -8.92
N SER A 69 10.18 -0.73 -9.40
CA SER A 69 10.15 -1.10 -10.81
C SER A 69 8.78 -1.60 -11.32
N GLN A 70 7.98 -2.24 -10.45
CA GLN A 70 6.73 -2.89 -10.83
C GLN A 70 5.50 -2.00 -10.62
N ASP A 71 5.51 -1.23 -9.52
CA ASP A 71 4.32 -0.60 -8.98
C ASP A 71 4.31 0.93 -9.19
N LEU A 72 5.46 1.58 -9.40
CA LEU A 72 5.51 3.04 -9.61
C LEU A 72 4.60 3.52 -10.74
N PRO A 73 4.56 2.90 -11.94
CA PRO A 73 3.67 3.37 -13.00
C PRO A 73 2.18 3.33 -12.62
N ALA A 74 1.77 2.40 -11.76
CA ALA A 74 0.40 2.37 -11.25
C ALA A 74 0.18 3.43 -10.17
N ILE A 75 1.13 3.57 -9.23
CA ILE A 75 1.08 4.57 -8.15
C ILE A 75 1.07 6.00 -8.70
N GLU A 76 1.90 6.30 -9.69
CA GLU A 76 1.97 7.62 -10.35
C GLU A 76 0.64 7.97 -11.04
N ARG A 77 -0.01 6.99 -11.68
CA ARG A 77 -1.35 7.22 -12.25
C ARG A 77 -2.38 7.56 -11.18
N ILE A 78 -2.37 6.90 -10.03
CA ILE A 78 -3.27 7.22 -8.91
C ILE A 78 -2.96 8.63 -8.38
N ARG A 79 -1.68 8.97 -8.23
CA ARG A 79 -1.23 10.29 -7.81
C ARG A 79 -1.71 11.38 -8.76
N ASP A 80 -1.62 11.15 -10.07
CA ASP A 80 -2.12 12.07 -11.08
C ASP A 80 -3.63 12.30 -10.98
N LEU A 81 -4.41 11.25 -10.70
CA LEU A 81 -5.86 11.38 -10.46
C LEU A 81 -6.15 12.24 -9.24
N ILE A 82 -5.40 12.05 -8.15
CA ILE A 82 -5.52 12.87 -6.93
C ILE A 82 -5.13 14.32 -7.20
N ALA A 83 -4.01 14.54 -7.90
CA ALA A 83 -3.54 15.88 -8.23
C ALA A 83 -4.53 16.67 -9.10
N ARG A 84 -5.26 15.97 -9.98
CA ARG A 84 -6.34 16.55 -10.78
C ARG A 84 -7.68 16.64 -10.05
N ASN A 85 -7.77 16.14 -8.82
CA ASN A 85 -9.02 15.97 -8.08
C ASN A 85 -10.10 15.21 -8.89
N ASP A 86 -9.68 14.20 -9.65
CA ASP A 86 -10.56 13.37 -10.48
C ASP A 86 -11.26 12.32 -9.63
N THR A 87 -12.23 12.79 -8.84
CA THR A 87 -12.99 11.98 -7.88
C THR A 87 -13.75 10.83 -8.54
N ALA A 88 -14.24 11.02 -9.77
CA ALA A 88 -14.95 9.98 -10.52
C ALA A 88 -14.01 8.83 -10.92
N ALA A 89 -12.81 9.13 -11.42
CA ALA A 89 -11.82 8.10 -11.73
C ALA A 89 -11.32 7.38 -10.47
N LEU A 90 -11.10 8.12 -9.37
CA LEU A 90 -10.69 7.53 -8.09
C LEU A 90 -11.79 6.62 -7.49
N GLN A 91 -13.05 7.00 -7.61
CA GLN A 91 -14.17 6.16 -7.18
C GLN A 91 -14.24 4.87 -8.02
N ARG A 92 -14.08 4.97 -9.35
CA ARG A 92 -14.04 3.78 -10.22
C ARG A 92 -12.87 2.86 -9.92
N LEU A 93 -11.70 3.41 -9.64
CA LEU A 93 -10.53 2.67 -9.17
C LEU A 93 -10.87 1.93 -7.86
N SER A 94 -11.43 2.64 -6.88
CA SER A 94 -11.80 2.09 -5.57
C SER A 94 -12.82 0.94 -5.70
N LEU A 95 -13.82 1.09 -6.56
CA LEU A 95 -14.79 0.02 -6.87
C LEU A 95 -14.16 -1.20 -7.56
N GLY A 96 -13.04 -1.03 -8.25
CA GLY A 96 -12.28 -2.10 -8.87
C GLY A 96 -11.31 -2.81 -7.92
N MET A 97 -11.11 -2.30 -6.71
CA MET A 97 -10.19 -2.85 -5.73
C MET A 97 -10.91 -3.68 -4.67
N THR A 98 -10.41 -4.89 -4.44
CA THR A 98 -10.86 -5.73 -3.31
C THR A 98 -10.07 -5.39 -2.04
N ALA A 99 -10.50 -5.91 -0.89
CA ALA A 99 -9.75 -5.78 0.37
C ALA A 99 -8.29 -6.24 0.23
N CYS A 100 -8.03 -7.30 -0.55
CA CYS A 100 -6.67 -7.76 -0.82
C CYS A 100 -5.87 -6.75 -1.63
N HIS A 101 -6.46 -6.12 -2.66
CA HIS A 101 -5.80 -5.06 -3.41
C HIS A 101 -5.41 -3.87 -2.51
N HIS A 102 -6.31 -3.47 -1.60
CA HIS A 102 -6.01 -2.40 -0.65
C HIS A 102 -4.88 -2.79 0.31
N ALA A 103 -4.88 -4.03 0.83
CA ALA A 103 -3.81 -4.53 1.69
C ALA A 103 -2.47 -4.57 0.95
N GLY A 104 -2.46 -5.13 -0.27
CA GLY A 104 -1.26 -5.23 -1.09
C GLY A 104 -0.71 -3.87 -1.52
N MET A 105 -1.57 -2.90 -1.81
CA MET A 105 -1.15 -1.52 -2.05
C MET A 105 -0.57 -0.89 -0.78
N ALA A 106 -1.24 -1.01 0.36
CA ALA A 106 -0.81 -0.41 1.62
C ALA A 106 0.58 -0.89 2.06
N ILE A 107 0.86 -2.21 2.02
CA ILE A 107 2.17 -2.73 2.41
C ILE A 107 3.29 -2.31 1.46
N ARG A 108 2.99 -2.14 0.17
CA ARG A 108 3.97 -1.66 -0.81
C ARG A 108 4.32 -0.20 -0.59
N LEU A 109 3.32 0.64 -0.36
CA LEU A 109 3.54 2.05 -0.02
C LEU A 109 4.32 2.19 1.29
N LEU A 110 4.02 1.36 2.29
CA LEU A 110 4.81 1.29 3.53
C LEU A 110 6.28 0.97 3.27
N ILE A 111 6.59 -0.03 2.43
CA ILE A 111 7.99 -0.38 2.11
C ILE A 111 8.70 0.76 1.37
N LEU A 112 8.02 1.41 0.42
CA LEU A 112 8.57 2.59 -0.28
C LEU A 112 8.90 3.71 0.70
N ASP A 113 7.95 4.06 1.58
CA ASP A 113 8.08 5.15 2.53
C ASP A 113 9.16 4.89 3.58
N VAL A 114 9.15 3.67 4.16
CA VAL A 114 10.07 3.26 5.20
C VAL A 114 11.51 3.19 4.70
N TYR A 115 11.74 2.64 3.51
CA TYR A 115 13.09 2.54 2.96
C TYR A 115 13.69 3.90 2.62
N GLU A 116 12.91 4.79 2.00
CA GLU A 116 13.36 6.14 1.67
C GLU A 116 13.62 6.98 2.94
N THR A 117 12.81 6.80 3.99
CA THR A 117 13.04 7.43 5.30
C THR A 117 14.30 6.89 5.97
N ASP A 118 14.52 5.58 5.99
CA ASP A 118 15.75 4.97 6.53
C ASP A 118 17.01 5.48 5.83
N ARG A 119 16.97 5.61 4.49
CA ARG A 119 18.07 6.19 3.71
C ARG A 119 18.34 7.65 4.05
N ALA A 120 17.31 8.42 4.37
CA ALA A 120 17.45 9.82 4.77
C ALA A 120 17.99 9.97 6.20
N GLU A 121 17.79 8.97 7.06
CA GLU A 121 18.17 8.99 8.48
C GLU A 121 19.51 8.28 8.78
N ASP A 122 20.37 8.07 7.77
CA ASP A 122 21.73 7.52 7.90
C ASP A 122 21.79 6.21 8.72
N GLY A 123 20.82 5.32 8.51
CA GLY A 123 20.90 3.95 9.03
C GLY A 123 20.39 3.77 10.47
N ARG A 124 19.60 4.70 11.01
CA ARG A 124 18.80 4.48 12.23
C ARG A 124 17.86 3.28 12.09
N ALA A 125 17.25 2.86 13.20
CA ALA A 125 16.29 1.77 13.17
C ALA A 125 15.07 2.15 12.30
N VAL A 126 14.69 1.25 11.41
CA VAL A 126 13.50 1.37 10.58
C VAL A 126 12.26 1.54 11.46
N THR A 127 11.60 2.69 11.35
CA THR A 127 10.33 2.95 12.04
C THR A 127 9.18 2.77 11.06
N VAL A 128 8.24 1.89 11.40
CA VAL A 128 7.01 1.71 10.60
C VAL A 128 5.94 2.68 11.12
N PRO A 129 5.40 3.57 10.28
CA PRO A 129 4.33 4.48 10.67
C PRO A 129 3.09 3.73 11.17
N ALA A 130 2.65 4.05 12.40
CA ALA A 130 1.62 3.27 13.10
C ALA A 130 0.23 3.37 12.43
N GLU A 131 -0.13 4.55 11.92
CA GLU A 131 -1.44 4.76 11.26
C GLU A 131 -1.55 3.92 9.98
N GLU A 132 -0.52 3.95 9.14
CA GLU A 132 -0.43 3.24 7.88
C GLU A 132 -0.35 1.72 8.12
N ALA A 133 0.39 1.30 9.14
CA ALA A 133 0.42 -0.08 9.58
C ALA A 133 -0.97 -0.57 10.02
N GLY A 134 -1.72 0.27 10.76
CA GLY A 134 -3.11 -0.01 11.15
C GLY A 134 -4.04 -0.16 9.94
N ARG A 135 -3.95 0.74 8.95
CA ARG A 135 -4.74 0.64 7.71
C ARG A 135 -4.41 -0.62 6.92
N PHE A 136 -3.14 -1.00 6.83
CA PHE A 136 -2.75 -2.27 6.25
C PHE A 136 -3.38 -3.45 7.02
N ALA A 137 -3.27 -3.47 8.35
CA ALA A 137 -3.81 -4.52 9.20
C ALA A 137 -5.33 -4.71 9.02
N ASP A 138 -6.08 -3.60 8.93
CA ASP A 138 -7.52 -3.61 8.68
C ASP A 138 -7.86 -4.24 7.32
N HIS A 139 -7.19 -3.80 6.25
CA HIS A 139 -7.42 -4.34 4.91
C HIS A 139 -7.00 -5.80 4.80
N MET A 140 -5.88 -6.18 5.42
CA MET A 140 -5.39 -7.55 5.45
C MET A 140 -6.36 -8.47 6.18
N SER A 141 -6.90 -8.03 7.32
CA SER A 141 -7.90 -8.79 8.08
C SER A 141 -9.17 -9.04 7.24
N ARG A 142 -9.63 -8.02 6.50
CA ARG A 142 -10.77 -8.17 5.56
C ARG A 142 -10.42 -9.10 4.38
N CYS A 143 -9.20 -9.01 3.85
CA CYS A 143 -8.71 -9.90 2.79
C CYS A 143 -8.71 -11.36 3.25
N GLU A 144 -8.21 -11.64 4.46
CA GLU A 144 -8.15 -12.97 5.05
C GLU A 144 -9.56 -13.55 5.27
N LEU A 145 -10.49 -12.73 5.77
CA LEU A 145 -11.89 -13.11 5.95
C LEU A 145 -12.54 -13.53 4.63
N ILE A 146 -12.43 -12.70 3.59
CA ILE A 146 -13.03 -12.97 2.27
C ILE A 146 -12.36 -14.19 1.60
N SER A 147 -11.05 -14.33 1.77
CA SER A 147 -10.27 -15.43 1.18
C SER A 147 -10.33 -16.72 1.98
N HIS A 148 -11.14 -16.77 3.05
CA HIS A 148 -11.25 -17.91 3.98
C HIS A 148 -9.89 -18.40 4.48
N LYS A 149 -8.95 -17.48 4.69
CA LYS A 149 -7.63 -17.78 5.25
C LYS A 149 -7.72 -17.71 6.78
N PRO A 150 -6.92 -18.51 7.52
CA PRO A 150 -6.85 -18.39 8.96
C PRO A 150 -6.49 -16.95 9.32
N GLY A 151 -7.17 -16.36 10.31
CA GLY A 151 -6.79 -15.07 10.86
C GLY A 151 -5.43 -15.19 11.53
N ILE A 152 -4.38 -14.87 10.78
CA ILE A 152 -3.01 -14.94 11.29
C ILE A 152 -2.78 -13.64 12.09
N ARG A 153 -2.03 -13.74 13.19
CA ARG A 153 -1.61 -12.56 13.96
C ARG A 153 -0.85 -11.58 13.06
N ARG A 154 -1.26 -10.31 13.04
CA ARG A 154 -0.52 -9.25 12.35
C ARG A 154 0.83 -9.02 13.02
N LEU A 155 1.85 -8.76 12.21
CA LEU A 155 3.19 -8.44 12.71
C LEU A 155 3.42 -6.93 12.81
N ILE A 156 2.69 -6.16 12.01
CA ILE A 156 2.68 -4.69 12.04
C ILE A 156 1.24 -4.20 12.21
N GLY A 157 1.04 -3.09 12.92
CA GLY A 157 -0.28 -2.45 13.01
C GLY A 157 -1.34 -3.16 13.85
N ALA A 158 -1.02 -4.29 14.50
CA ALA A 158 -1.87 -4.85 15.56
C ALA A 158 -1.61 -4.09 16.87
N SER A 159 -2.49 -3.15 17.18
CA SER A 159 -2.65 -2.55 18.51
C SER A 159 -3.82 -3.20 19.23
#